data_AF-A0A410UI57-F1
#
_entry.id   AF-A0A410UI57-F1
#
_cell.length_a   1.000
_cell.length_b   1.000
_cell.length_c   1.000
_cell.angle_alpha   90.00
_cell.angle_beta   90.00
_cell.angle_gamma   90.00
#
_symmetry.space_group_name_H-M   'P 1'
#
loop_
_entity.id
_entity.type
_entity.pdbx_description
1 polymer ?
#
loop_
_entity_poly.entity_id
_entity_poly.type
_entity_poly.pdbx_seq_one_letter_code
_entity_poly.pdbx_strand_id
1 'polypeptide(L)'
;MLTDTAVRKAKPAATAQKLTDGGGMYLLLKPDGAWYWRMDYRFDSKRKTLALGVYPTVTLADARQRRDDGRKLIANGVDPSESRKTAKKMKATEIATAAETFEKVARDWMAWREAQGETAETTANKDRWRLDLDAAIWCIPGERMKMKAPHIAPLSTQAVDHKPKFAPLIRGGTSSHLELARPHATRHRQIRAT
;
A
#
# COMPACT_ATOMS: atom_id res chain seq x y z
N MET A 1 -11.33 19.62 -31.98
CA MET A 1 -10.33 19.17 -31.00
C MET A 1 -10.52 19.98 -29.72
N LEU A 2 -10.44 19.36 -28.55
CA LEU A 2 -10.69 20.02 -27.26
C LEU A 2 -9.45 20.81 -26.78
N THR A 3 -9.67 21.84 -25.98
CA THR A 3 -8.61 22.58 -25.26
C THR A 3 -8.85 22.52 -23.76
N ASP A 4 -7.79 22.62 -22.97
CA ASP A 4 -7.89 22.58 -21.49
C ASP A 4 -8.79 23.74 -20.97
N THR A 5 -8.67 24.92 -21.58
CA THR A 5 -9.52 26.07 -21.28
C THR A 5 -11.00 25.79 -21.56
N ALA A 6 -11.32 25.13 -22.68
CA ALA A 6 -12.70 24.77 -23.00
C ALA A 6 -13.27 23.75 -22.02
N VAL A 7 -12.44 22.79 -21.55
CA VAL A 7 -12.83 21.82 -20.51
C VAL A 7 -13.13 22.55 -19.20
N ARG A 8 -12.22 23.41 -18.73
CA ARG A 8 -12.41 24.14 -17.45
C ARG A 8 -13.63 25.05 -17.44
N LYS A 9 -13.96 25.65 -18.58
CA LYS A 9 -15.11 26.56 -18.73
C LYS A 9 -16.43 25.83 -18.97
N ALA A 10 -16.40 24.52 -19.21
CA ALA A 10 -17.61 23.76 -19.48
C ALA A 10 -18.51 23.71 -18.23
N LYS A 11 -19.82 23.78 -18.45
CA LYS A 11 -20.83 23.78 -17.39
C LYS A 11 -21.70 22.53 -17.51
N PRO A 12 -22.06 21.89 -16.40
CA PRO A 12 -23.05 20.82 -16.42
C PRO A 12 -24.40 21.37 -16.91
N ALA A 13 -25.10 20.57 -17.71
CA ALA A 13 -26.44 20.86 -18.19
C ALA A 13 -27.46 19.91 -17.55
N ALA A 14 -28.76 20.16 -17.79
CA ALA A 14 -29.83 19.30 -17.30
C ALA A 14 -29.73 17.86 -17.83
N THR A 15 -29.06 17.65 -18.97
CA THR A 15 -28.80 16.34 -19.57
C THR A 15 -27.31 16.12 -19.81
N ALA A 16 -26.90 14.86 -19.95
CA ALA A 16 -25.50 14.54 -20.16
C ALA A 16 -25.01 15.05 -21.52
N GLN A 17 -23.89 15.80 -21.51
CA GLN A 17 -23.30 16.38 -22.71
C GLN A 17 -21.99 15.69 -23.08
N LYS A 18 -21.72 15.55 -24.38
CA LYS A 18 -20.46 15.01 -24.91
C LYS A 18 -19.66 16.12 -25.58
N LEU A 19 -18.45 16.38 -25.09
CA LEU A 19 -17.49 17.28 -25.73
C LEU A 19 -16.41 16.47 -26.43
N THR A 20 -16.38 16.49 -27.76
CA THR A 20 -15.55 15.60 -28.58
C THR A 20 -14.13 16.14 -28.78
N ASP A 21 -13.12 15.29 -28.57
CA ASP A 21 -11.71 15.65 -28.78
C ASP A 21 -11.13 15.11 -30.09
N GLY A 22 -11.67 14.00 -30.60
CA GLY A 22 -11.23 13.33 -31.82
C GLY A 22 -10.81 11.88 -31.59
N GLY A 23 -10.73 11.09 -32.66
CA GLY A 23 -10.35 9.67 -32.58
C GLY A 23 -11.32 8.79 -31.77
N GLY A 24 -12.59 9.20 -31.68
CA GLY A 24 -13.62 8.56 -30.86
C GLY A 24 -13.62 8.99 -29.39
N MET A 25 -12.65 9.82 -28.95
CA MET A 25 -12.57 10.33 -27.59
C MET A 25 -13.47 11.54 -27.34
N TYR A 26 -14.11 11.57 -26.16
CA TYR A 26 -14.93 12.68 -25.69
C TYR A 26 -14.91 12.77 -24.16
N LEU A 27 -15.20 13.97 -23.65
CA LEU A 27 -15.54 14.22 -22.26
C LEU A 27 -17.05 14.11 -22.08
N LEU A 28 -17.51 13.24 -21.20
CA LEU A 28 -18.91 13.12 -20.81
C LEU A 28 -19.15 13.95 -19.55
N LEU A 29 -19.91 15.04 -19.67
CA LEU A 29 -20.34 15.87 -18.55
C LEU A 29 -21.71 15.37 -18.11
N LYS A 30 -21.77 14.77 -16.92
CA LYS A 30 -23.05 14.40 -16.34
C LYS A 30 -23.67 15.58 -15.58
N PRO A 31 -25.01 15.60 -15.42
CA PRO A 31 -25.71 16.62 -14.61
C PRO A 31 -25.27 16.62 -13.13
N ASP A 32 -24.81 15.49 -12.61
CA ASP A 32 -24.29 15.32 -11.24
C ASP A 32 -22.93 16.01 -11.01
N GLY A 33 -22.33 16.63 -12.04
CA GLY A 33 -21.03 17.27 -11.98
C GLY A 33 -19.84 16.32 -12.21
N ALA A 34 -20.08 15.00 -12.33
CA ALA A 34 -19.03 14.04 -12.61
C ALA A 34 -18.68 14.00 -14.09
N TRP A 35 -17.39 14.17 -14.40
CA TRP A 35 -16.90 14.26 -15.77
C TRP A 35 -16.00 13.09 -16.12
N TYR A 36 -16.31 12.40 -17.22
CA TYR A 36 -15.64 11.16 -17.60
C TYR A 36 -14.98 11.28 -18.96
N TRP A 37 -13.69 10.97 -19.04
CA TRP A 37 -13.05 10.72 -20.31
C TRP A 37 -13.49 9.36 -20.84
N ARG A 38 -14.01 9.33 -22.06
CA ARG A 38 -14.53 8.12 -22.73
C ARG A 38 -14.01 8.09 -24.16
N MET A 39 -13.87 6.88 -24.71
CA MET A 39 -13.58 6.68 -26.14
C MET A 39 -14.50 5.60 -26.69
N ASP A 40 -15.28 5.96 -27.72
CA ASP A 40 -16.03 4.98 -28.49
C ASP A 40 -15.12 4.35 -29.55
N TYR A 41 -15.18 3.03 -29.66
CA TYR A 41 -14.38 2.26 -30.61
C TYR A 41 -15.19 1.06 -31.13
N ARG A 42 -14.66 0.42 -32.18
CA ARG A 42 -15.17 -0.86 -32.67
C ARG A 42 -14.10 -1.92 -32.51
N PHE A 43 -14.52 -3.09 -32.06
CA PHE A 43 -13.69 -4.28 -31.96
C PHE A 43 -14.61 -5.48 -32.23
N ASP A 44 -14.16 -6.42 -33.07
CA ASP A 44 -14.97 -7.58 -33.47
C ASP A 44 -16.37 -7.18 -33.96
N SER A 45 -16.44 -6.18 -34.85
CA SER A 45 -17.67 -5.59 -35.41
C SER A 45 -18.67 -4.99 -34.41
N LYS A 46 -18.35 -4.99 -33.10
CA LYS A 46 -19.19 -4.46 -32.03
C LYS A 46 -18.72 -3.08 -31.60
N ARG A 47 -19.68 -2.15 -31.40
CA ARG A 47 -19.40 -0.85 -30.80
C ARG A 47 -19.19 -1.02 -29.29
N LYS A 48 -18.08 -0.49 -28.79
CA LYS A 48 -17.72 -0.52 -27.38
C LYS A 48 -17.28 0.87 -26.92
N THR A 49 -17.35 1.11 -25.61
CA THR A 49 -16.91 2.37 -24.98
C THR A 49 -15.83 2.07 -23.95
N LEU A 50 -14.65 2.64 -24.14
CA LEU A 50 -13.53 2.58 -23.23
C LEU A 50 -13.60 3.75 -22.25
N ALA A 51 -13.56 3.48 -20.95
CA ALA A 51 -13.30 4.54 -19.97
C ALA A 51 -11.84 5.00 -20.11
N LEU A 52 -11.52 6.27 -19.99
CA LEU A 52 -10.13 6.73 -19.99
C LEU A 52 -9.75 7.38 -18.66
N GLY A 53 -10.73 7.84 -17.88
CA GLY A 53 -10.49 8.45 -16.58
C GLY A 53 -11.64 9.32 -16.13
N VAL A 54 -11.43 9.98 -14.99
CA VAL A 54 -12.33 10.98 -14.42
C VAL A 54 -11.56 12.29 -14.36
N TYR A 55 -12.19 13.38 -14.79
CA TYR A 55 -11.63 14.72 -14.65
C TYR A 55 -11.98 15.28 -13.25
N PRO A 56 -11.09 16.02 -12.57
CA PRO A 56 -9.78 16.52 -13.01
C PRO A 56 -8.60 15.58 -12.76
N THR A 57 -8.81 14.42 -12.11
CA THR A 57 -7.75 13.46 -11.78
C THR A 57 -6.95 13.01 -13.00
N VAL A 58 -7.60 12.90 -14.15
CA VAL A 58 -6.98 12.62 -15.45
C VAL A 58 -7.11 13.86 -16.31
N THR A 59 -5.97 14.42 -16.70
CA THR A 59 -5.91 15.63 -17.53
C THR A 59 -6.29 15.32 -18.98
N LEU A 60 -6.54 16.35 -19.80
CA LEU A 60 -6.77 16.16 -21.23
C LEU A 60 -5.56 15.49 -21.93
N ALA A 61 -4.34 15.85 -21.52
CA ALA A 61 -3.12 15.24 -22.05
C ALA A 61 -3.05 13.74 -21.72
N ASP A 62 -3.28 13.38 -20.45
CA ASP A 62 -3.30 11.98 -20.02
C ASP A 62 -4.41 11.18 -20.72
N ALA A 63 -5.58 11.79 -20.91
CA ALA A 63 -6.69 11.17 -21.62
C ALA A 63 -6.32 10.86 -23.08
N ARG A 64 -5.61 11.77 -23.77
CA ARG A 64 -5.09 11.53 -25.13
C ARG A 64 -4.03 10.44 -25.16
N GLN A 65 -3.11 10.41 -24.20
CA GLN A 65 -2.13 9.33 -24.10
C GLN A 65 -2.83 7.97 -23.97
N ARG A 66 -3.80 7.86 -23.06
CA ARG A 66 -4.59 6.63 -22.85
C ARG A 66 -5.44 6.25 -24.08
N ARG A 67 -5.92 7.24 -24.86
CA ARG A 67 -6.60 7.02 -26.15
C ARG A 67 -5.64 6.37 -27.14
N ASP A 68 -4.43 6.92 -27.27
CA ASP A 68 -3.44 6.45 -28.25
C ASP A 68 -2.95 5.04 -27.88
N ASP A 69 -2.74 4.76 -26.60
CA ASP A 69 -2.43 3.42 -26.12
C ASP A 69 -3.58 2.43 -26.36
N GLY A 70 -4.83 2.85 -26.13
CA GLY A 70 -6.01 2.05 -26.47
C GLY A 70 -6.11 1.75 -27.97
N ARG A 71 -5.78 2.72 -28.83
CA ARG A 71 -5.75 2.52 -30.29
C ARG A 71 -4.66 1.55 -30.73
N LYS A 72 -3.47 1.60 -30.11
CA LYS A 72 -2.39 0.62 -30.36
C LYS A 72 -2.84 -0.80 -30.02
N LEU A 73 -3.52 -1.00 -28.89
CA LEU A 73 -4.08 -2.31 -28.52
C LEU A 73 -5.08 -2.82 -29.57
N ILE A 74 -6.02 -1.97 -30.01
CA ILE A 74 -7.00 -2.33 -31.04
C ILE A 74 -6.30 -2.71 -32.36
N ALA A 75 -5.29 -1.94 -32.77
CA ALA A 75 -4.52 -2.23 -33.97
C ALA A 75 -3.79 -3.59 -33.89
N ASN A 76 -3.39 -4.00 -32.69
CA ASN A 76 -2.78 -5.31 -32.42
C ASN A 76 -3.81 -6.43 -32.19
N GLY A 77 -5.10 -6.19 -32.43
CA GLY A 77 -6.15 -7.20 -32.22
C GLY A 77 -6.47 -7.48 -30.75
N VAL A 78 -6.05 -6.62 -29.82
CA VAL A 78 -6.33 -6.75 -28.38
C VAL A 78 -7.45 -5.80 -27.98
N ASP A 79 -8.46 -6.32 -27.28
CA ASP A 79 -9.51 -5.49 -26.70
C ASP A 79 -8.98 -4.66 -25.50
N PRO A 80 -8.98 -3.32 -25.56
CA PRO A 80 -8.49 -2.47 -24.46
C PRO A 80 -9.28 -2.61 -23.16
N SER A 81 -10.56 -2.96 -23.24
CA SER A 81 -11.41 -3.13 -22.07
C SER A 81 -11.04 -4.38 -21.28
N GLU A 82 -10.66 -5.46 -21.95
CA GLU A 82 -10.18 -6.70 -21.32
C GLU A 82 -8.78 -6.51 -20.76
N SER A 83 -7.86 -5.90 -21.51
CA SER A 83 -6.50 -5.57 -21.04
C SER A 83 -6.52 -4.77 -19.72
N ARG A 84 -7.46 -3.84 -19.57
CA ARG A 84 -7.63 -3.11 -18.31
C ARG A 84 -8.18 -3.99 -17.19
N LYS A 85 -9.14 -4.86 -17.47
CA LYS A 85 -9.69 -5.78 -16.46
C LYS A 85 -8.61 -6.71 -15.94
N THR A 86 -7.78 -7.28 -16.81
CA THR A 86 -6.62 -8.09 -16.43
C THR A 86 -5.62 -7.27 -15.62
N ALA A 87 -5.24 -6.06 -16.06
CA ALA A 87 -4.32 -5.21 -15.29
C ALA A 87 -4.85 -4.87 -13.88
N LYS A 88 -6.15 -4.56 -13.75
CA LYS A 88 -6.78 -4.34 -12.44
C LYS A 88 -6.74 -5.59 -11.57
N LYS A 89 -7.01 -6.77 -12.14
CA LYS A 89 -6.96 -8.04 -11.43
C LYS A 89 -5.53 -8.37 -10.98
N MET A 90 -4.54 -8.24 -11.86
CA MET A 90 -3.13 -8.46 -11.53
C MET A 90 -2.66 -7.56 -10.40
N LYS A 91 -2.99 -6.26 -10.44
CA LYS A 91 -2.65 -5.33 -9.35
C LYS A 91 -3.34 -5.70 -8.04
N ALA A 92 -4.59 -6.17 -8.09
CA ALA A 92 -5.28 -6.65 -6.88
C ALA A 92 -4.61 -7.93 -6.32
N THR A 93 -4.19 -8.86 -7.19
CA THR A 93 -3.46 -10.06 -6.78
C THR A 93 -2.08 -9.71 -6.22
N GLU A 94 -1.36 -8.76 -6.81
CA GLU A 94 -0.08 -8.27 -6.29
C GLU A 94 -0.25 -7.65 -4.90
N ILE A 95 -1.28 -6.84 -4.69
CA ILE A 95 -1.60 -6.27 -3.36
C ILE A 95 -1.93 -7.39 -2.35
N ALA A 96 -2.72 -8.38 -2.76
CA ALA A 96 -3.09 -9.50 -1.89
C ALA A 96 -1.87 -10.36 -1.50
N THR A 97 -1.04 -10.73 -2.47
CA THR A 97 0.21 -11.48 -2.22
C THR A 97 1.19 -10.70 -1.36
N ALA A 98 1.33 -9.39 -1.57
CA ALA A 98 2.13 -8.54 -0.70
C ALA A 98 1.62 -8.55 0.75
N ALA A 99 0.30 -8.49 0.97
CA ALA A 99 -0.31 -8.57 2.29
C ALA A 99 0.01 -9.90 3.00
N GLU A 100 -0.15 -11.04 2.29
CA GLU A 100 0.18 -12.38 2.83
C GLU A 100 1.67 -12.50 3.22
N THR A 101 2.58 -11.90 2.44
CA THR A 101 4.01 -11.94 2.76
C THR A 101 4.38 -11.12 3.98
N PHE A 102 3.69 -10.00 4.24
CA PHE A 102 3.91 -9.19 5.43
C PHE A 102 3.43 -9.88 6.69
N GLU A 103 2.21 -10.44 6.66
CA GLU A 103 1.65 -11.22 7.77
C GLU A 103 2.62 -12.32 8.19
N LYS A 104 3.14 -13.10 7.23
CA LYS A 104 4.09 -14.17 7.51
C LYS A 104 5.36 -13.65 8.21
N VAL A 105 5.94 -12.56 7.70
CA VAL A 105 7.16 -11.96 8.30
C VAL A 105 6.91 -11.47 9.72
N ALA A 106 5.77 -10.84 9.97
CA ALA A 106 5.41 -10.33 11.28
C ALA A 106 5.19 -11.46 12.29
N ARG A 107 4.53 -12.56 11.88
CA ARG A 107 4.37 -13.77 12.71
C ARG A 107 5.71 -14.43 13.03
N ASP A 108 6.57 -14.60 12.02
CA ASP A 108 7.91 -15.19 12.19
C ASP A 108 8.77 -14.36 13.15
N TRP A 109 8.71 -13.02 13.06
CA TRP A 109 9.44 -12.12 13.95
C TRP A 109 8.91 -12.16 15.40
N MET A 110 7.59 -12.19 15.60
CA MET A 110 7.00 -12.30 16.94
C MET A 110 7.36 -13.63 17.59
N ALA A 111 7.28 -14.75 16.85
CA ALA A 111 7.66 -16.07 17.34
C ALA A 111 9.15 -16.12 17.73
N TRP A 112 10.02 -15.51 16.93
CA TRP A 112 11.44 -15.38 17.26
C TRP A 112 11.65 -14.55 18.54
N ARG A 113 10.96 -13.42 18.73
CA ARG A 113 11.08 -12.59 19.94
C ARG A 113 10.62 -13.31 21.21
N GLU A 114 9.52 -14.07 21.14
CA GLU A 114 9.06 -14.88 22.27
C GLU A 114 10.06 -15.99 22.62
N ALA A 115 10.66 -16.63 21.61
CA ALA A 115 11.67 -17.67 21.80
C ALA A 115 12.98 -17.17 22.43
N GLN A 116 13.33 -15.88 22.27
CA GLN A 116 14.53 -15.30 22.89
C GLN A 116 14.34 -14.95 24.38
N GLY A 117 13.11 -15.01 24.91
CA GLY A 117 12.85 -14.73 26.33
C GLY A 117 13.12 -13.28 26.76
N GLU A 118 13.36 -12.36 25.81
CA GLU A 118 13.66 -10.94 26.05
C GLU A 118 12.41 -10.11 26.43
N THR A 119 11.22 -10.69 26.38
CA THR A 119 9.97 -10.00 26.72
C THR A 119 9.25 -10.69 27.87
N ALA A 120 9.06 -9.97 28.98
CA ALA A 120 8.08 -10.36 29.99
C ALA A 120 6.70 -10.50 29.34
N GLU A 121 5.90 -11.46 29.80
CA GLU A 121 4.59 -11.86 29.22
C GLU A 121 3.63 -10.67 29.02
N THR A 122 3.71 -9.66 29.88
CA THR A 122 2.95 -8.39 29.80
C THR A 122 3.38 -7.47 28.65
N THR A 123 4.59 -7.60 28.11
CA THR A 123 5.11 -6.85 26.96
C THR A 123 4.86 -7.59 25.66
N ALA A 124 4.97 -8.93 25.64
CA ALA A 124 4.55 -9.77 24.52
C ALA A 124 3.05 -9.59 24.21
N ASN A 125 2.21 -9.54 25.26
CA ASN A 125 0.79 -9.24 25.11
C ASN A 125 0.51 -7.82 24.58
N LYS A 126 1.39 -6.83 24.81
CA LYS A 126 1.22 -5.47 24.26
C LYS A 126 1.50 -5.38 22.77
N ASP A 127 2.44 -6.18 22.26
CA ASP A 127 2.82 -6.16 20.85
C ASP A 127 1.81 -6.95 19.99
N ARG A 128 1.20 -8.00 20.57
CA ARG A 128 0.20 -8.87 19.92
C ARG A 128 -1.10 -8.18 19.48
N TRP A 129 -1.55 -7.12 20.17
CA TRP A 129 -2.78 -6.39 19.78
C TRP A 129 -2.53 -5.09 19.00
N ARG A 130 -1.29 -4.62 18.90
CA ARG A 130 -0.95 -3.38 18.19
C ARG A 130 -0.87 -3.58 16.68
N LEU A 131 -0.50 -4.76 16.24
CA LEU A 131 -0.37 -5.12 14.84
C LEU A 131 -1.61 -5.90 14.41
N ASP A 132 -2.51 -5.24 13.69
CA ASP A 132 -3.57 -5.93 12.96
C ASP A 132 -2.95 -6.46 11.67
N LEU A 133 -2.55 -7.73 11.70
CA LEU A 133 -1.86 -8.40 10.60
C LEU A 133 -2.79 -8.64 9.41
N ASP A 134 -4.08 -8.83 9.66
CA ASP A 134 -5.09 -9.08 8.61
C ASP A 134 -5.40 -7.78 7.85
N ALA A 135 -5.30 -6.64 8.52
CA ALA A 135 -5.51 -5.32 7.92
C ALA A 135 -4.22 -4.65 7.40
N ALA A 136 -3.04 -5.22 7.66
CA ALA A 136 -1.73 -4.61 7.39
C ALA A 136 -1.59 -3.18 7.97
N ILE A 137 -2.19 -2.97 9.14
CA ILE A 137 -2.27 -1.67 9.81
C ILE A 137 -1.58 -1.77 11.17
N TRP A 138 -0.71 -0.81 11.46
CA TRP A 138 -0.32 -0.55 12.84
C TRP A 138 -1.36 0.38 13.46
N CYS A 139 -2.16 -0.15 14.39
CA CYS A 139 -3.22 0.60 15.06
C CYS A 139 -2.87 0.80 16.53
N ILE A 140 -2.80 2.07 16.96
CA ILE A 140 -2.76 2.42 18.38
C ILE A 140 -4.17 2.91 18.75
N PRO A 141 -4.91 2.17 19.60
CA PRO A 141 -6.25 2.52 20.06
C PRO A 141 -6.27 3.91 20.68
N GLY A 142 -7.36 4.62 20.40
CA GLY A 142 -7.58 5.99 20.85
C GLY A 142 -7.50 6.14 22.36
N GLU A 143 -7.86 5.12 23.15
CA GLU A 143 -7.81 5.21 24.62
C GLU A 143 -6.40 5.49 25.17
N ARG A 144 -5.35 5.22 24.37
CA ARG A 144 -3.96 5.49 24.72
C ARG A 144 -3.40 6.75 24.06
N MET A 145 -4.18 7.43 23.22
CA MET A 145 -3.79 8.64 22.51
C MET A 145 -4.30 9.89 23.23
N LYS A 146 -3.46 10.93 23.29
CA LYS A 146 -3.78 12.21 23.96
C LYS A 146 -5.08 12.86 23.46
N MET A 147 -5.44 12.62 22.20
CA MET A 147 -6.65 13.17 21.55
C MET A 147 -7.78 12.14 21.41
N LYS A 148 -7.67 10.96 22.03
CA LYS A 148 -8.64 9.86 21.96
C LYS A 148 -8.99 9.34 20.55
N ALA A 149 -8.27 9.77 19.52
CA ALA A 149 -8.40 9.26 18.17
C ALA A 149 -7.39 8.12 17.92
N PRO A 150 -7.82 6.98 17.34
CA PRO A 150 -6.90 5.89 17.01
C PRO A 150 -5.87 6.36 15.97
N HIS A 151 -4.61 6.00 16.18
CA HIS A 151 -3.55 6.23 15.19
C HIS A 151 -3.44 5.02 14.29
N ILE A 152 -3.74 5.22 13.01
CA ILE A 152 -3.71 4.20 11.97
C ILE A 152 -2.54 4.53 11.06
N ALA A 153 -1.46 3.76 11.15
CA ALA A 153 -0.31 3.87 10.26
C ALA A 153 -0.33 2.68 9.28
N PRO A 154 -0.67 2.91 8.00
CA PRO A 154 -0.45 1.89 6.98
C PRO A 154 1.06 1.65 6.85
N LEU A 155 1.48 0.39 6.95
CA LEU A 155 2.89 0.04 6.86
C LEU A 155 3.43 0.31 5.45
N SER A 156 4.65 0.86 5.36
CA SER A 156 5.27 1.16 4.08
C SER A 156 5.80 -0.11 3.43
N THR A 157 5.78 -0.17 2.09
CA THR A 157 6.39 -1.26 1.31
C THR A 157 7.87 -1.47 1.66
N GLN A 158 8.58 -0.40 2.02
CA GLN A 158 9.98 -0.46 2.47
C GLN A 158 10.15 -1.17 3.82
N ALA A 159 9.16 -1.11 4.72
CA ALA A 159 9.20 -1.84 5.99
C ALA A 159 9.05 -3.35 5.80
N VAL A 160 8.33 -3.77 4.75
CA VAL A 160 8.16 -5.18 4.37
C VAL A 160 9.42 -5.73 3.66
N ASP A 161 10.07 -4.89 2.85
CA ASP A 161 11.22 -5.26 2.02
C ASP A 161 12.57 -5.23 2.77
N HIS A 162 12.64 -4.49 3.89
CA HIS A 162 13.80 -4.50 4.79
C HIS A 162 13.88 -5.76 5.68
N LYS A 163 13.82 -6.96 5.09
CA LYS A 163 14.26 -8.20 5.77
C LYS A 163 15.72 -8.16 6.25
N PRO A 164 16.70 -7.51 5.58
CA PRO A 164 18.11 -7.69 5.93
C PRO A 164 18.74 -6.53 6.71
N LYS A 165 18.03 -5.44 7.06
CA LYS A 165 18.63 -4.35 7.87
C LYS A 165 18.59 -4.58 9.38
N PHE A 166 17.77 -5.51 9.86
CA PHE A 166 17.86 -6.00 11.24
C PHE A 166 18.96 -7.07 11.41
N ALA A 167 19.41 -7.69 10.33
CA ALA A 167 20.42 -8.75 10.34
C ALA A 167 21.89 -8.32 10.60
N PRO A 168 22.39 -7.10 10.30
CA PRO A 168 23.81 -6.77 10.48
C PRO A 168 24.08 -5.99 11.77
N LEU A 169 23.06 -5.39 12.40
CA LEU A 169 23.15 -4.90 13.79
C LEU A 169 23.35 -6.04 14.81
N ILE A 170 23.34 -7.29 14.33
CA ILE A 170 23.50 -8.53 15.09
C ILE A 170 24.98 -8.98 15.21
N ARG A 171 25.96 -8.37 14.51
CA ARG A 171 27.38 -8.73 14.71
C ARG A 171 28.35 -7.55 14.63
N GLY A 172 28.79 -7.07 15.80
CA GLY A 172 30.10 -6.41 15.99
C GLY A 172 30.03 -4.94 16.39
N GLY A 173 30.25 -4.64 17.66
CA GLY A 173 30.38 -3.29 18.20
C GLY A 173 30.66 -3.27 19.69
N THR A 174 31.78 -3.85 20.10
CA THR A 174 32.37 -3.73 21.44
C THR A 174 32.80 -2.28 21.74
N SER A 175 32.43 -1.73 22.90
CA SER A 175 33.34 -1.02 23.82
C SER A 175 32.56 -0.67 25.10
N SER A 176 32.80 -1.40 26.19
CA SER A 176 33.65 -0.97 27.31
C SER A 176 32.94 -0.11 28.36
N HIS A 177 32.53 -0.74 29.45
CA HIS A 177 32.86 -0.19 30.78
C HIS A 177 33.28 -1.36 31.67
N LEU A 178 34.58 -1.45 31.87
CA LEU A 178 35.21 -2.15 32.96
C LEU A 178 34.87 -1.38 34.23
N GLU A 179 34.08 -1.96 35.13
CA GLU A 179 34.21 -1.62 36.55
C GLU A 179 34.02 -2.88 37.41
N LEU A 180 35.07 -3.13 38.20
CA LEU A 180 35.34 -4.33 38.95
C LEU A 180 34.38 -4.47 40.13
N ALA A 181 33.55 -5.52 40.14
CA ALA A 181 32.96 -6.04 41.38
C ALA A 181 33.77 -7.27 41.83
N ARG A 182 34.65 -7.04 42.81
CA ARG A 182 35.42 -8.07 43.53
C ARG A 182 34.48 -9.14 44.12
N PRO A 183 34.86 -10.43 44.16
CA PRO A 183 34.12 -11.42 44.93
C PRO A 183 34.39 -11.21 46.44
N HIS A 184 33.36 -10.86 47.20
CA HIS A 184 33.38 -11.04 48.65
C HIS A 184 33.34 -12.54 48.97
N ALA A 185 34.51 -13.08 49.28
CA ALA A 185 34.64 -14.40 49.87
C ALA A 185 34.05 -14.40 51.29
N THR A 186 32.98 -15.15 51.52
CA THR A 186 32.59 -15.57 52.87
C THR A 186 33.02 -17.02 53.04
N ARG A 187 34.03 -17.20 53.90
CA ARG A 187 34.64 -18.47 54.27
C ARG A 187 33.61 -19.41 54.91
N HIS A 188 33.39 -20.58 54.31
CA HIS A 188 32.91 -21.74 55.05
C HIS A 188 34.06 -22.27 55.90
N ARG A 189 33.97 -22.08 57.23
CA ARG A 189 34.85 -22.75 58.19
C ARG A 189 34.33 -24.17 58.39
N GLN A 190 34.91 -25.13 57.68
CA GLN A 190 34.91 -26.52 58.13
C GLN A 190 35.76 -26.61 59.39
N ILE A 191 35.21 -27.19 60.45
CA ILE A 191 35.98 -27.78 61.54
C ILE A 191 35.60 -29.26 61.55
N ARG A 192 36.60 -30.13 61.36
CA ARG A 192 36.53 -31.58 61.62
C ARG A 192 37.69 -31.95 62.54
N ALA A 193 37.51 -33.10 63.19
CA ALA A 193 38.40 -33.84 64.09
C ALA A 193 38.25 -33.40 65.56
N THR A 194 38.11 -34.31 66.54
CA THR A 194 38.44 -35.75 66.63
C THR A 194 37.40 -36.51 67.43
#